data_AF-A0A2N0D1J1-F1
#
_entry.id   AF-A0A2N0D1J1-F1
#
_cell.length_a   1.000
_cell.length_b   1.000
_cell.length_c   1.000
_cell.angle_alpha   90.00
_cell.angle_beta   90.00
_cell.angle_gamma   90.00
#
_symmetry.space_group_name_H-M   'P 1'
#
loop_
_entity.id
_entity.type
_entity.pdbx_description
1 polymer ?
#
loop_
_entity_poly.entity_id
_entity_poly.type
_entity_poly.pdbx_seq_one_letter_code
_entity_poly.pdbx_strand_id
1 'polypeptide(L)'
;IVVAHLGSGASMCALKEARSVETTMGFTALDGLPMSTRSGQMDPGVVLYLIDQKGMTAAEVADLLYRSSGLKGLSGISGDMRDLLVSADARAAFAIDHFVHRCGLSVGMLAAALGGLDAFVFTAGVGENSAQIRARISERLAWLGAELDPAANEAGATLISAPASRVALYVLPTDEELMIARHTLALITTS
;
A
#
# COMPACT_ATOMS: atom_id res chain seq x y z
N ILE A 1 4.50 -15.04 -0.02
CA ILE A 1 4.04 -14.00 0.95
C ILE A 1 3.98 -12.67 0.24
N VAL A 2 2.96 -11.85 0.50
CA VAL A 2 2.97 -10.42 0.12
C VAL A 2 3.06 -9.58 1.38
N VAL A 3 3.98 -8.61 1.39
CA VAL A 3 4.10 -7.60 2.45
C VAL A 3 3.62 -6.28 1.91
N ALA A 4 2.64 -5.67 2.59
CA ALA A 4 2.06 -4.38 2.27
C ALA A 4 2.48 -3.34 3.31
N HIS A 5 3.44 -2.51 2.92
CA HIS A 5 3.88 -1.36 3.69
C HIS A 5 2.98 -0.17 3.32
N LEU A 6 1.99 0.11 4.16
CA LEU A 6 0.95 1.11 3.89
C LEU A 6 1.12 2.28 4.85
N GLY A 7 1.73 3.37 4.38
CA GLY A 7 1.91 4.61 5.13
C GLY A 7 1.63 5.85 4.26
N SER A 8 2.28 6.97 4.57
CA SER A 8 2.22 8.17 3.72
C SER A 8 2.82 7.91 2.33
N GLY A 9 3.88 7.10 2.28
CA GLY A 9 4.26 6.31 1.10
C GLY A 9 3.72 4.89 1.24
N ALA A 10 3.33 4.26 0.13
CA ALA A 10 2.78 2.91 0.15
C ALA A 10 3.38 2.04 -0.95
N SER A 11 3.78 0.83 -0.61
CA SER A 11 4.25 -0.18 -1.56
C SER A 11 3.93 -1.59 -1.06
N MET A 12 3.97 -2.55 -1.98
CA MET A 12 3.85 -3.97 -1.66
C MET A 12 4.99 -4.75 -2.32
N CYS A 13 5.41 -5.83 -1.68
CA CYS A 13 6.49 -6.70 -2.13
C CYS A 13 6.05 -8.16 -2.07
N ALA A 14 6.26 -8.89 -3.17
CA ALA A 14 6.12 -10.34 -3.24
C ALA A 14 7.42 -11.01 -2.82
N LEU A 15 7.33 -11.84 -1.78
CA LEU A 15 8.42 -12.64 -1.26
C LEU A 15 8.18 -14.13 -1.57
N LYS A 16 9.10 -14.74 -2.31
CA LYS A 16 9.19 -16.18 -2.55
C LYS A 16 10.43 -16.72 -1.85
N GLU A 17 10.26 -17.67 -0.93
CA GLU A 17 11.37 -18.24 -0.14
C GLU A 17 12.24 -17.16 0.52
N ALA A 18 11.59 -16.16 1.12
CA ALA A 18 12.20 -14.99 1.74
C ALA A 18 13.02 -14.08 0.80
N ARG A 19 12.89 -14.23 -0.52
CA ARG A 19 13.51 -13.36 -1.52
C ARG A 19 12.46 -12.50 -2.21
N SER A 20 12.76 -11.22 -2.37
CA SER A 20 11.95 -10.31 -3.19
C SER A 20 11.99 -10.75 -4.64
N VAL A 21 10.81 -10.97 -5.23
CA VAL A 21 10.66 -11.36 -6.64
C VAL A 21 9.84 -10.37 -7.46
N GLU A 22 9.03 -9.54 -6.81
CA GLU A 22 8.27 -8.45 -7.45
C GLU A 22 7.91 -7.37 -6.42
N THR A 23 7.79 -6.12 -6.84
CA THR A 23 7.37 -4.99 -5.99
C THR A 23 6.52 -3.99 -6.77
N THR A 24 5.65 -3.25 -6.08
CA THR A 24 4.77 -2.28 -6.75
C THR A 24 5.49 -0.99 -7.16
N MET A 25 6.57 -0.61 -6.49
CA MET A 25 7.35 0.56 -6.88
C MET A 25 8.38 0.18 -7.95
N GLY A 26 8.52 1.02 -8.97
CA GLY A 26 9.50 0.83 -10.04
C GLY A 26 10.77 1.66 -9.82
N PHE A 27 11.19 2.36 -10.87
CA PHE A 27 12.41 3.19 -10.85
C PHE A 27 12.37 4.31 -9.79
N THR A 28 11.19 4.84 -9.49
CA THR A 28 11.00 5.87 -8.47
C THR A 28 9.87 5.48 -7.52
N ALA A 29 9.78 6.19 -6.39
CA ALA A 29 8.69 6.02 -5.43
C ALA A 29 7.36 6.66 -5.88
N LEU A 30 7.22 7.04 -7.15
CA LEU A 30 5.98 7.54 -7.75
C LEU A 30 5.10 6.41 -8.29
N ASP A 31 5.72 5.31 -8.74
CA ASP A 31 5.00 4.17 -9.33
C ASP A 31 4.33 3.29 -8.26
N GLY A 32 3.36 2.49 -8.69
CA GLY A 32 2.66 1.53 -7.84
C GLY A 32 1.35 2.05 -7.26
N LEU A 33 1.23 2.00 -5.93
CA LEU A 33 0.00 2.37 -5.24
C LEU A 33 -0.18 3.90 -5.21
N PRO A 34 -1.42 4.41 -5.26
CA PRO A 34 -1.69 5.79 -4.87
C PRO A 34 -1.30 5.98 -3.40
N MET A 35 -0.68 7.11 -3.08
CA MET A 35 -0.17 7.40 -1.73
C MET A 35 -0.82 8.68 -1.20
N SER A 36 -0.32 9.27 -0.12
CA SER A 36 -0.88 10.51 0.44
C SER A 36 -0.97 11.64 -0.58
N THR A 37 0.12 11.88 -1.32
CA THR A 37 0.22 12.96 -2.31
C THR A 37 0.73 12.53 -3.68
N ARG A 38 1.14 11.26 -3.81
CA ARG A 38 1.73 10.70 -5.03
C ARG A 38 0.68 9.97 -5.84
N SER A 39 0.72 10.11 -7.17
CA SER A 39 -0.27 9.54 -8.08
C SER A 39 -0.36 8.01 -8.01
N GLY A 40 0.78 7.33 -7.78
CA GLY A 40 0.88 5.92 -8.09
C GLY A 40 0.94 5.70 -9.60
N GLN A 41 0.70 4.46 -10.01
CA GLN A 41 0.64 4.06 -11.41
C GLN A 41 -0.49 4.78 -12.15
N MET A 42 -0.16 5.34 -13.31
CA MET A 42 -1.09 6.01 -14.22
C MET A 42 -0.64 5.85 -15.68
N ASP A 43 -1.52 6.18 -16.61
CA ASP A 43 -1.19 6.19 -18.04
C ASP A 43 -0.16 7.29 -18.37
N PRO A 44 1.01 6.96 -18.95
CA PRO A 44 1.99 7.94 -19.40
C PRO A 44 1.44 8.95 -20.41
N GLY A 45 0.40 8.61 -21.17
CA GLY A 45 -0.29 9.53 -22.09
C GLY A 45 -0.88 10.75 -21.39
N VAL A 46 -1.25 10.63 -20.10
CA VAL A 46 -1.72 11.78 -19.30
C VAL A 46 -0.57 12.77 -19.05
N VAL A 47 0.65 12.30 -18.85
CA VAL A 47 1.83 13.17 -18.70
C VAL A 47 2.06 13.98 -19.97
N LEU A 48 1.98 13.33 -21.13
CA LEU A 48 2.10 13.99 -22.43
C LEU A 48 0.99 15.03 -22.64
N TYR A 49 -0.25 14.67 -22.29
CA TYR A 49 -1.39 15.59 -22.38
C TYR A 49 -1.21 16.84 -21.50
N LEU A 50 -0.72 16.68 -20.26
CA LEU A 50 -0.48 17.82 -19.37
C LEU A 50 0.58 18.78 -19.92
N ILE A 51 1.62 18.26 -20.54
CA ILE A 51 2.66 19.09 -21.16
C ILE A 51 2.12 19.74 -22.44
N ASP A 52 1.64 18.94 -23.38
CA ASP A 52 1.34 19.42 -24.74
C ASP A 52 0.04 20.21 -24.82
N GLN A 53 -0.98 19.83 -24.04
CA GLN A 53 -2.32 20.40 -24.13
C GLN A 53 -2.65 21.35 -22.97
N LYS A 54 -2.02 21.17 -21.80
CA LYS A 54 -2.17 22.11 -20.67
C LYS A 54 -1.00 23.08 -20.52
N GLY A 55 0.02 22.96 -21.36
CA GLY A 55 1.17 23.87 -21.38
C GLY A 55 2.02 23.80 -20.10
N MET A 56 1.89 22.72 -19.33
CA MET A 56 2.66 22.56 -18.09
C MET A 56 4.12 22.24 -18.42
N THR A 57 5.03 22.85 -17.67
CA THR A 57 6.44 22.47 -17.67
C THR A 57 6.63 21.09 -17.03
N ALA A 58 7.71 20.40 -17.37
CA ALA A 58 8.06 19.13 -16.73
C ALA A 58 8.16 19.25 -15.19
N ALA A 59 8.60 20.41 -14.68
CA ALA A 59 8.69 20.68 -13.24
C ALA A 59 7.30 20.79 -12.58
N GLU A 60 6.35 21.47 -13.23
CA GLU A 60 4.96 21.56 -12.73
C GLU A 60 4.26 20.21 -12.76
N VAL A 61 4.49 19.40 -13.81
CA VAL A 61 3.96 18.03 -13.86
C VAL A 61 4.58 17.18 -12.76
N ALA A 62 5.89 17.27 -12.53
CA ALA A 62 6.53 16.57 -11.43
C ALA A 62 5.95 16.99 -10.06
N ASP A 63 5.76 18.29 -9.82
CA ASP A 63 5.16 18.78 -8.58
C ASP A 63 3.73 18.24 -8.39
N LEU A 64 2.90 18.29 -9.44
CA LEU A 64 1.55 17.74 -9.44
C LEU A 64 1.56 16.26 -9.05
N LEU A 65 2.42 15.46 -9.69
CA LEU A 65 2.49 14.01 -9.48
C LEU A 65 3.01 13.63 -8.09
N TYR A 66 3.92 14.42 -7.51
CA TYR A 66 4.53 14.11 -6.21
C TYR A 66 3.79 14.73 -5.00
N ARG A 67 3.16 15.89 -5.16
CA ARG A 67 2.67 16.71 -4.03
C ARG A 67 1.17 17.01 -4.04
N SER A 68 0.52 16.86 -5.18
CA SER A 68 -0.87 17.29 -5.38
C SER A 68 -1.77 16.20 -5.98
N SER A 69 -1.31 14.96 -5.99
CA SER A 69 -2.03 13.79 -6.48
C SER A 69 -2.41 12.85 -5.31
N GLY A 70 -2.64 11.57 -5.59
CA GLY A 70 -2.92 10.55 -4.58
C GLY A 70 -4.21 10.82 -3.80
N LEU A 71 -4.24 10.41 -2.54
CA LEU A 71 -5.39 10.63 -1.64
C LEU A 71 -5.77 12.10 -1.54
N LYS A 72 -4.78 12.99 -1.46
CA LYS A 72 -5.00 14.45 -1.42
C LYS A 72 -5.67 14.95 -2.70
N GLY A 73 -5.15 14.56 -3.87
CA GLY A 73 -5.69 14.99 -5.16
C GLY A 73 -7.09 14.43 -5.42
N LEU A 74 -7.34 13.17 -5.06
CA LEU A 74 -8.63 12.50 -5.26
C LEU A 74 -9.71 13.03 -4.31
N SER A 75 -9.35 13.25 -3.03
CA SER A 75 -10.32 13.75 -2.04
C SER A 75 -10.53 15.26 -2.15
N GLY A 76 -9.49 16.01 -2.53
CA GLY A 76 -9.45 17.47 -2.39
C GLY A 76 -9.50 17.95 -0.93
N ILE A 77 -9.21 17.07 0.04
CA ILE A 77 -9.34 17.32 1.48
C ILE A 77 -8.00 17.11 2.17
N SER A 78 -7.53 15.86 2.25
CA SER A 78 -6.31 15.49 2.97
C SER A 78 -5.61 14.31 2.28
N GLY A 79 -4.29 14.23 2.47
CA GLY A 79 -3.51 13.04 2.13
C GLY A 79 -3.43 12.02 3.27
N ASP A 80 -3.92 12.35 4.46
CA ASP A 80 -3.90 11.47 5.62
C ASP A 80 -5.16 10.58 5.63
N MET A 81 -4.96 9.27 5.68
CA MET A 81 -6.05 8.30 5.73
C MET A 81 -6.98 8.50 6.94
N ARG A 82 -6.45 8.95 8.07
CA ARG A 82 -7.24 9.17 9.30
C ARG A 82 -8.24 10.28 9.12
N ASP A 83 -7.82 11.39 8.51
CA ASP A 83 -8.69 12.53 8.20
C ASP A 83 -9.80 12.11 7.22
N LEU A 84 -9.46 11.28 6.24
CA LEU A 84 -10.44 10.82 5.25
C LEU A 84 -11.47 9.86 5.85
N LEU A 85 -11.08 8.97 6.77
CA LEU A 85 -12.00 8.00 7.38
C LEU A 85 -13.06 8.64 8.28
N VAL A 86 -12.76 9.80 8.88
CA VAL A 86 -13.72 10.54 9.72
C VAL A 86 -14.54 11.57 8.94
N SER A 87 -14.25 11.75 7.65
CA SER A 87 -14.95 12.71 6.80
C SER A 87 -16.23 12.11 6.22
N ALA A 88 -17.33 12.87 6.27
CA ALA A 88 -18.60 12.51 5.62
C ALA A 88 -18.66 12.91 4.13
N ASP A 89 -17.63 13.57 3.60
CA ASP A 89 -17.58 14.00 2.19
C ASP A 89 -17.42 12.79 1.26
N ALA A 90 -18.27 12.68 0.24
CA ALA A 90 -18.23 11.60 -0.74
C ALA A 90 -16.87 11.47 -1.46
N ARG A 91 -16.11 12.57 -1.58
CA ARG A 91 -14.76 12.56 -2.18
C ARG A 91 -13.75 11.85 -1.28
N ALA A 92 -13.90 11.92 0.04
CA ALA A 92 -13.06 11.17 0.97
C ALA A 92 -13.31 9.67 0.81
N ALA A 93 -14.59 9.25 0.78
CA ALA A 93 -14.96 7.87 0.51
C ALA A 93 -14.40 7.39 -0.84
N PHE A 94 -14.56 8.17 -1.91
CA PHE A 94 -14.00 7.85 -3.22
C PHE A 94 -12.47 7.65 -3.21
N ALA A 95 -11.73 8.54 -2.54
CA ALA A 95 -10.27 8.40 -2.43
C ALA A 95 -9.86 7.11 -1.70
N ILE A 96 -10.56 6.77 -0.61
CA ILE A 96 -10.32 5.53 0.13
C ILE A 96 -10.67 4.30 -0.73
N ASP A 97 -11.82 4.33 -1.40
CA ASP A 97 -12.29 3.26 -2.27
C ASP A 97 -11.30 2.98 -3.40
N HIS A 98 -10.77 4.05 -4.00
CA HIS A 98 -9.72 3.96 -5.01
C HIS A 98 -8.45 3.34 -4.44
N PHE A 99 -7.97 3.80 -3.27
CA PHE A 99 -6.79 3.23 -2.61
C PHE A 99 -6.94 1.72 -2.33
N VAL A 100 -8.06 1.30 -1.74
CA VAL A 100 -8.34 -0.12 -1.44
C VAL A 100 -8.45 -0.93 -2.74
N HIS A 101 -9.10 -0.38 -3.77
CA HIS A 101 -9.19 -1.04 -5.08
C HIS A 101 -7.80 -1.26 -5.71
N ARG A 102 -6.94 -0.23 -5.70
CA ARG A 102 -5.57 -0.33 -6.22
C ARG A 102 -4.73 -1.32 -5.42
N CYS A 103 -4.88 -1.36 -4.09
CA CYS A 103 -4.27 -2.39 -3.25
C CYS A 103 -4.69 -3.80 -3.71
N GLY A 104 -5.99 -4.06 -3.86
CA GLY A 104 -6.49 -5.37 -4.31
C GLY A 104 -5.96 -5.79 -5.69
N LEU A 105 -5.91 -4.87 -6.65
CA LEU A 105 -5.33 -5.13 -7.97
C LEU A 105 -3.84 -5.45 -7.89
N SER A 106 -3.07 -4.69 -7.09
CA SER A 106 -1.66 -4.95 -6.86
C SER A 106 -1.42 -6.32 -6.24
N VAL A 107 -2.26 -6.77 -5.30
CA VAL A 107 -2.15 -8.14 -4.76
C VAL A 107 -2.43 -9.18 -5.83
N GLY A 108 -3.39 -8.97 -6.73
CA GLY A 108 -3.61 -9.87 -7.87
C GLY A 108 -2.37 -10.03 -8.76
N MET A 109 -1.71 -8.91 -9.09
CA MET A 109 -0.44 -8.91 -9.83
C MET A 109 0.67 -9.66 -9.07
N LEU A 110 0.84 -9.38 -7.78
CA LEU A 110 1.88 -10.00 -6.96
C LEU A 110 1.62 -11.50 -6.71
N ALA A 111 0.35 -11.89 -6.52
CA ALA A 111 -0.04 -13.29 -6.40
C ALA A 111 0.22 -14.06 -7.71
N ALA A 112 0.01 -13.42 -8.86
CA ALA A 112 0.37 -14.00 -10.16
C ALA A 112 1.89 -14.23 -10.28
N ALA A 113 2.72 -13.29 -9.83
CA ALA A 113 4.18 -13.46 -9.79
C ALA A 113 4.63 -14.59 -8.85
N LEU A 114 3.89 -14.84 -7.77
CA LEU A 114 4.16 -15.91 -6.81
C LEU A 114 3.60 -17.28 -7.25
N GLY A 115 2.57 -17.31 -8.09
CA GLY A 115 1.79 -18.51 -8.41
C GLY A 115 0.80 -18.90 -7.31
N GLY A 116 0.47 -17.98 -6.39
CA GLY A 116 -0.35 -18.22 -5.21
C GLY A 116 -0.01 -17.25 -4.07
N LEU A 117 -0.72 -17.37 -2.94
CA LEU A 117 -0.49 -16.51 -1.78
C LEU A 117 -0.69 -17.29 -0.48
N ASP A 118 0.39 -17.54 0.27
CA ASP A 118 0.30 -18.19 1.59
C ASP A 118 -0.12 -17.21 2.69
N ALA A 119 0.38 -15.97 2.60
CA ALA A 119 0.14 -14.95 3.61
C ALA A 119 0.22 -13.53 3.04
N PHE A 120 -0.54 -12.63 3.66
CA PHE A 120 -0.54 -11.19 3.41
C PHE A 120 -0.25 -10.44 4.71
N VAL A 121 0.75 -9.58 4.70
CA VAL A 121 1.22 -8.84 5.89
C VAL A 121 0.89 -7.36 5.72
N PHE A 122 0.16 -6.79 6.67
CA PHE A 122 -0.02 -5.35 6.83
C PHE A 122 1.07 -4.78 7.74
N THR A 123 1.70 -3.69 7.32
CA THR A 123 2.69 -2.96 8.12
C THR A 123 2.64 -1.46 7.80
N ALA A 124 3.42 -0.67 8.53
CA ALA A 124 3.48 0.79 8.51
C ALA A 124 2.19 1.48 9.00
N GLY A 125 2.22 2.81 9.03
CA GLY A 125 1.21 3.63 9.73
C GLY A 125 -0.26 3.27 9.45
N VAL A 126 -0.67 3.14 8.19
CA VAL A 126 -2.05 2.76 7.82
C VAL A 126 -2.29 1.27 8.03
N GLY A 127 -1.34 0.41 7.64
CA GLY A 127 -1.48 -1.04 7.76
C GLY A 127 -1.62 -1.51 9.21
N GLU A 128 -0.86 -0.91 10.12
CA GLU A 128 -0.85 -1.23 11.55
C GLU A 128 -2.05 -0.65 12.30
N ASN A 129 -2.44 0.59 11.98
CA ASN A 129 -3.37 1.34 12.84
C ASN A 129 -4.81 1.43 12.31
N SER A 130 -5.09 1.00 11.08
CA SER A 130 -6.43 1.11 10.50
C SER A 130 -7.10 -0.25 10.29
N ALA A 131 -7.83 -0.72 11.31
CA ALA A 131 -8.65 -1.93 11.24
C ALA A 131 -9.67 -1.88 10.08
N GLN A 132 -10.26 -0.70 9.83
CA GLN A 132 -11.19 -0.48 8.74
C GLN A 132 -10.52 -0.69 7.36
N ILE A 133 -9.32 -0.15 7.14
CA ILE A 133 -8.61 -0.33 5.86
C ILE A 133 -8.17 -1.78 5.68
N ARG A 134 -7.66 -2.43 6.74
CA ARG A 134 -7.33 -3.85 6.71
C ARG A 134 -8.53 -4.71 6.33
N ALA A 135 -9.70 -4.45 6.91
CA ALA A 135 -10.91 -5.20 6.61
C ALA A 135 -11.31 -5.06 5.14
N ARG A 136 -11.33 -3.83 4.63
CA ARG A 136 -11.68 -3.52 3.24
C ARG A 136 -10.70 -4.13 2.23
N ILE A 137 -9.41 -4.13 2.53
CA ILE A 137 -8.40 -4.78 1.67
C ILE A 137 -8.58 -6.30 1.73
N SER A 138 -8.76 -6.87 2.92
CA SER A 138 -8.93 -8.32 3.10
C SER A 138 -10.16 -8.86 2.36
N GLU A 139 -11.25 -8.11 2.33
CA GLU A 139 -12.44 -8.44 1.52
C GLU A 139 -12.11 -8.54 0.02
N ARG A 140 -11.25 -7.65 -0.50
CA ARG A 140 -10.78 -7.71 -1.89
C ARG A 140 -9.89 -8.94 -2.17
N LEU A 141 -9.38 -9.60 -1.14
CA LEU A 141 -8.57 -10.81 -1.23
C LEU A 141 -9.38 -12.09 -1.00
N ALA A 142 -10.69 -12.00 -0.75
CA ALA A 142 -11.53 -13.17 -0.48
C ALA A 142 -11.51 -14.21 -1.61
N TRP A 143 -11.35 -13.77 -2.87
CA TRP A 143 -11.23 -14.68 -4.03
C TRP A 143 -9.94 -15.54 -4.01
N LEU A 144 -8.91 -15.11 -3.27
CA LEU A 144 -7.71 -15.91 -2.99
C LEU A 144 -7.91 -16.85 -1.79
N GLY A 145 -9.06 -16.79 -1.11
CA GLY A 145 -9.37 -17.54 0.10
C GLY A 145 -8.96 -16.84 1.39
N ALA A 146 -8.79 -15.51 1.37
CA ALA A 146 -8.58 -14.74 2.58
C ALA A 146 -9.90 -14.54 3.33
N GLU A 147 -9.92 -14.86 4.62
CA GLU A 147 -11.03 -14.63 5.54
C GLU A 147 -10.52 -13.91 6.77
N LEU A 148 -11.11 -12.76 7.08
CA LEU A 148 -10.74 -11.93 8.23
C LEU A 148 -11.52 -12.38 9.48
N ASP A 149 -10.87 -12.43 10.63
CA ASP A 149 -11.52 -12.41 11.94
C ASP A 149 -11.74 -10.95 12.36
N PRO A 150 -12.99 -10.45 12.41
CA PRO A 150 -13.26 -9.05 12.74
C PRO A 150 -12.80 -8.66 14.15
N ALA A 151 -12.91 -9.56 15.13
CA ALA A 151 -12.53 -9.28 16.50
C ALA A 151 -11.01 -9.21 16.66
N ALA A 152 -10.27 -10.14 16.04
CA ALA A 152 -8.81 -10.09 16.02
C ALA A 152 -8.29 -8.86 15.27
N ASN A 153 -8.95 -8.49 14.16
CA ASN A 153 -8.62 -7.30 13.39
C ASN A 153 -8.83 -6.00 14.19
N GLU A 154 -9.96 -5.87 14.89
CA GLU A 154 -10.26 -4.70 15.72
C GLU A 154 -9.30 -4.58 16.90
N ALA A 155 -8.93 -5.72 17.51
CA ALA A 155 -7.95 -5.77 18.58
C ALA A 155 -6.50 -5.47 18.14
N GLY A 156 -6.24 -5.38 16.83
CA GLY A 156 -4.89 -5.19 16.30
C GLY A 156 -3.97 -6.39 16.58
N ALA A 157 -4.52 -7.60 16.62
CA ALA A 157 -3.76 -8.81 16.86
C ALA A 157 -2.72 -9.08 15.75
N THR A 158 -1.68 -9.85 16.06
CA THR A 158 -0.65 -10.20 15.07
C THR A 158 -1.21 -11.03 13.91
N LEU A 159 -2.08 -12.00 14.19
CA LEU A 159 -2.78 -12.79 13.18
C LEU A 159 -4.26 -12.40 13.22
N ILE A 160 -4.78 -11.92 12.09
CA ILE A 160 -6.14 -11.37 11.97
C ILE A 160 -7.01 -12.17 11.00
N SER A 161 -6.51 -13.27 10.44
CA SER A 161 -7.32 -14.17 9.62
C SER A 161 -8.13 -15.12 10.48
N ALA A 162 -9.34 -15.44 10.03
CA ALA A 162 -10.16 -16.49 10.63
C ALA A 162 -9.49 -17.87 10.49
N PRO A 163 -9.78 -18.85 11.36
CA PRO A 163 -9.20 -20.19 11.29
C PRO A 163 -9.45 -20.94 9.97
N ALA A 164 -10.53 -20.61 9.26
CA ALA A 164 -10.87 -21.20 7.95
C ALA A 164 -10.14 -20.54 6.77
N SER A 165 -9.48 -19.41 6.98
CA SER A 165 -8.78 -18.67 5.93
C SER A 165 -7.65 -19.51 5.33
N ARG A 166 -7.60 -19.56 3.99
CA ARG A 166 -6.51 -20.20 3.24
C ARG A 166 -5.28 -19.31 3.15
N VAL A 167 -5.47 -18.00 3.29
CA VAL A 167 -4.39 -17.00 3.30
C VAL A 167 -4.26 -16.46 4.72
N ALA A 168 -3.09 -16.59 5.33
CA ALA A 168 -2.86 -15.98 6.64
C ALA A 168 -2.77 -14.45 6.50
N LEU A 169 -3.50 -13.72 7.34
CA LEU A 169 -3.49 -12.25 7.36
C LEU A 169 -2.76 -11.79 8.63
N TYR A 170 -1.67 -11.06 8.47
CA TYR A 170 -0.85 -10.59 9.60
C TYR A 170 -0.85 -9.07 9.72
N VAL A 171 -0.73 -8.58 10.95
CA VAL A 171 -0.34 -7.21 11.27
C VAL A 171 1.01 -7.27 11.98
N LEU A 172 2.05 -6.76 11.33
CA LEU A 172 3.40 -6.77 11.89
C LEU A 172 3.96 -5.34 11.88
N PRO A 173 4.37 -4.79 13.03
CA PRO A 173 5.01 -3.49 13.04
C PRO A 173 6.34 -3.53 12.30
N THR A 174 6.59 -2.52 11.47
CA THR A 174 7.91 -2.32 10.86
C THR A 174 8.80 -1.53 11.80
N ASP A 175 10.09 -1.90 11.86
CA ASP A 175 11.11 -1.18 12.62
C ASP A 175 12.35 -1.05 11.74
N GLU A 176 12.36 0.00 10.93
CA GLU A 176 13.41 0.25 9.93
C GLU A 176 14.74 0.57 10.62
N GLU A 177 14.69 1.32 11.71
CA GLU A 177 15.83 1.71 12.54
C GLU A 177 16.53 0.48 13.15
N LEU A 178 15.78 -0.46 13.72
CA LEU A 178 16.34 -1.69 14.27
C LEU A 178 16.96 -2.56 13.17
N MET A 179 16.35 -2.61 11.98
CA MET A 179 16.93 -3.33 10.84
C MET A 179 18.26 -2.72 10.41
N ILE A 180 18.34 -1.39 10.29
CA ILE A 180 19.59 -0.67 9.99
C ILE A 180 20.64 -0.97 11.08
N ALA A 181 20.26 -0.91 12.37
CA ALA A 181 21.16 -1.19 13.48
C ALA A 181 21.71 -2.63 13.44
N ARG A 182 20.85 -3.63 13.18
CA ARG A 182 21.25 -5.04 13.05
C ARG A 182 22.22 -5.27 11.89
N HIS A 183 21.94 -4.70 10.72
CA HIS A 183 22.83 -4.81 9.56
C HIS A 183 24.16 -4.08 9.80
N THR A 184 24.12 -2.91 10.41
CA THR A 184 25.32 -2.16 10.78
C THR A 184 26.18 -2.96 11.75
N LEU A 185 25.57 -3.52 12.81
CA LEU A 185 26.26 -4.36 13.79
C LEU A 185 26.90 -5.59 13.12
N ALA A 186 26.14 -6.31 12.28
CA ALA A 186 26.64 -7.48 11.58
C ALA A 186 27.87 -7.15 10.72
N LEU A 187 27.91 -6.00 10.04
CA LEU A 187 29.05 -5.60 9.23
C LEU A 187 30.29 -5.29 10.09
N ILE A 188 30.13 -4.60 11.22
CA ILE A 188 31.26 -4.20 12.08
C ILE A 188 31.78 -5.35 12.96
N THR A 189 30.98 -6.37 13.25
CA THR A 189 31.41 -7.55 14.03
C THR A 189 32.00 -8.67 13.18
N THR A 190 31.94 -8.57 11.86
CA THR A 190 32.52 -9.55 10.92
C THR A 190 33.93 -9.12 10.45
N SER A 191 34.52 -8.10 11.10
CA SER A 191 35.91 -7.67 10.96
C SER A 191 36.73 -8.13 12.17
#